data_AF-A0A485K2S1-F1
#
_entry.id   AF-A0A485K2S1-F1
#
_cell.length_a   1.000
_cell.length_b   1.000
_cell.length_c   1.000
_cell.angle_alpha   90.00
_cell.angle_beta   90.00
_cell.angle_gamma   90.00
#
_symmetry.space_group_name_H-M   'P 1'
#
loop_
_entity.id
_entity.type
_entity.pdbx_description
1 polymer ?
#
loop_
_entity_poly.entity_id
_entity_poly.type
_entity_poly.pdbx_seq_one_letter_code
_entity_poly.pdbx_strand_id
1 'polypeptide(L)'
;MRPAAPPHQASAVQRQDSLSSQQQKYIESLRTTAETLDIARETSVALSQQSEALDRAERNLDLTEAAVKQANHVVRGMTWSGWLYNKFTKEPQLRSTAGAGSTPDISMGFICPECRVAQRSQHALMEHYEAMHSSPSTDALGISSSSGRAVSIGAFRSEMQQSNLSSTARQPAQATAASVDAEGLNIEQRKFLEALTPQLLEMKHASLAIGNALDAHNAQLDRLESKSEKTKDDMRLVTAKAIKLTNETVTIDFKFRCAIQEEQTQRFLANVDGEPVFCKDTATDTCIFRAFTLAGNGDVWGFQHEESLKWLGITMFGAIKIQGAALKSYEQFALDAGREWTTLYSFASAFGQGGWVCVKPETGALQCIRRTSTNKDLAMRVKLVLVEAGERRRQ
;
A
#
# COMPACT_ATOMS: atom_id res chain seq x y z
N MET A 1 -20.67 -87.18 2.79
CA MET A 1 -19.41 -86.67 3.37
C MET A 1 -18.92 -85.53 2.50
N ARG A 2 -19.01 -84.28 2.99
CA ARG A 2 -18.44 -83.09 2.35
C ARG A 2 -17.20 -82.68 3.16
N PRO A 3 -16.05 -82.39 2.52
CA PRO A 3 -14.85 -81.97 3.25
C PRO A 3 -15.00 -80.52 3.74
N ALA A 4 -14.65 -80.29 5.01
CA ALA A 4 -14.60 -78.98 5.62
C ALA A 4 -13.38 -78.19 5.11
N ALA A 5 -13.60 -76.96 4.65
CA ALA A 5 -12.56 -76.05 4.21
C ALA A 5 -11.81 -75.41 5.40
N PRO A 6 -10.49 -75.19 5.31
CA PRO A 6 -9.68 -74.69 6.42
C PRO A 6 -9.88 -73.16 6.66
N PRO A 7 -9.97 -72.69 7.92
CA PRO A 7 -10.29 -71.29 8.25
C PRO A 7 -9.10 -70.31 8.31
N HIS A 8 -7.90 -70.66 7.82
CA HIS A 8 -6.68 -69.87 8.09
C HIS A 8 -6.22 -68.90 7.00
N GLN A 9 -6.89 -68.80 5.84
CA GLN A 9 -6.43 -67.91 4.73
C GLN A 9 -7.10 -66.52 4.69
N ALA A 10 -8.27 -66.32 5.31
CA ALA A 10 -8.98 -65.04 5.22
C ALA A 10 -8.28 -63.89 6.01
N SER A 11 -7.59 -64.20 7.11
CA SER A 11 -6.99 -63.19 8.00
C SER A 11 -5.66 -62.61 7.48
N ALA A 12 -4.98 -63.27 6.54
CA ALA A 12 -3.73 -62.77 5.97
C ALA A 12 -3.97 -61.71 4.87
N VAL A 13 -5.02 -61.91 4.06
CA VAL A 13 -5.41 -60.98 2.98
C VAL A 13 -5.92 -59.65 3.56
N GLN A 14 -6.76 -59.69 4.60
CA GLN A 14 -7.24 -58.48 5.28
C GLN A 14 -6.13 -57.65 5.95
N ARG A 15 -4.99 -58.26 6.32
CA ARG A 15 -3.84 -57.52 6.88
C ARG A 15 -2.95 -56.89 5.80
N GLN A 16 -2.92 -57.45 4.59
CA GLN A 16 -2.17 -56.86 3.48
C GLN A 16 -2.89 -55.65 2.88
N ASP A 17 -4.22 -55.69 2.80
CA ASP A 17 -5.02 -54.55 2.31
C ASP A 17 -4.98 -53.35 3.25
N SER A 18 -4.88 -53.56 4.56
CA SER A 18 -4.79 -52.46 5.52
C SER A 18 -3.43 -51.77 5.51
N LEU A 19 -2.33 -52.52 5.32
CA LEU A 19 -0.98 -51.97 5.18
C LEU A 19 -0.83 -51.16 3.88
N SER A 20 -1.35 -51.65 2.75
CA SER A 20 -1.31 -50.90 1.49
C SER A 20 -2.11 -49.59 1.58
N SER A 21 -3.26 -49.60 2.27
CA SER A 21 -4.07 -48.40 2.49
C SER A 21 -3.36 -47.33 3.35
N GLN A 22 -2.55 -47.74 4.33
CA GLN A 22 -1.77 -46.80 5.16
C GLN A 22 -0.60 -46.20 4.40
N GLN A 23 0.11 -47.01 3.62
CA GLN A 23 1.20 -46.54 2.77
C GLN A 23 0.71 -45.55 1.72
N GLN A 24 -0.47 -45.80 1.13
CA GLN A 24 -1.09 -44.89 0.17
C GLN A 24 -1.40 -43.52 0.81
N LYS A 25 -1.90 -43.49 2.05
CA LYS A 25 -2.12 -42.24 2.79
C LYS A 25 -0.83 -41.46 3.05
N TYR A 26 0.28 -42.14 3.33
CA TYR A 26 1.58 -41.48 3.52
C TYR A 26 2.09 -40.85 2.22
N ILE A 27 1.97 -41.56 1.09
CA ILE A 27 2.34 -41.03 -0.22
C ILE A 27 1.48 -39.82 -0.57
N GLU A 28 0.17 -39.90 -0.35
CA GLU A 28 -0.77 -38.80 -0.56
C GLU A 28 -0.42 -37.59 0.31
N SER A 29 -0.14 -37.79 1.60
CA SER A 29 0.24 -36.70 2.51
C SER A 29 1.54 -36.01 2.09
N LEU A 30 2.58 -36.76 1.67
CA LEU A 30 3.82 -36.18 1.17
C LEU A 30 3.59 -35.40 -0.11
N ARG A 31 2.76 -35.93 -1.01
CA ARG A 31 2.40 -35.25 -2.27
C ARG A 31 1.67 -33.93 -2.00
N THR A 32 0.64 -33.94 -1.16
CA THR A 32 -0.11 -32.72 -0.82
C THR A 32 0.80 -31.69 -0.14
N THR A 33 1.74 -32.13 0.70
CA THR A 33 2.70 -31.21 1.34
C THR A 33 3.65 -30.60 0.31
N ALA A 34 4.16 -31.39 -0.64
CA ALA A 34 4.99 -30.90 -1.74
C ALA A 34 4.23 -29.92 -2.64
N GLU A 35 2.99 -30.23 -3.03
CA GLU A 35 2.13 -29.35 -3.82
C GLU A 35 1.85 -28.03 -3.07
N THR A 36 1.59 -28.09 -1.76
CA THR A 36 1.39 -26.89 -0.91
C THR A 36 2.65 -26.02 -0.86
N LEU A 37 3.81 -26.66 -0.81
CA LEU A 37 5.10 -25.98 -0.76
C LEU A 37 5.41 -25.28 -2.10
N ASP A 38 5.11 -25.92 -3.22
CA ASP A 38 5.24 -25.30 -4.54
C ASP A 38 4.31 -24.08 -4.69
N ILE A 39 3.06 -24.17 -4.21
CA ILE A 39 2.16 -23.01 -4.14
C ILE A 39 2.75 -21.90 -3.25
N ALA A 40 3.36 -22.24 -2.12
CA ALA A 40 3.99 -21.26 -1.23
C ALA A 40 5.19 -20.57 -1.90
N ARG A 41 5.98 -21.30 -2.70
CA ARG A 41 7.07 -20.73 -3.50
C ARG A 41 6.55 -19.78 -4.57
N GLU A 42 5.55 -20.18 -5.34
CA GLU A 42 4.90 -19.33 -6.35
C GLU A 42 4.30 -18.06 -5.71
N THR A 43 3.63 -18.20 -4.56
CA THR A 43 3.07 -17.08 -3.79
C THR A 43 4.18 -16.11 -3.37
N SER A 44 5.33 -16.63 -2.92
CA SER A 44 6.47 -15.80 -2.53
C SER A 44 7.05 -15.02 -3.71
N VAL A 45 7.13 -15.63 -4.90
CA VAL A 45 7.54 -14.94 -6.13
C VAL A 45 6.55 -13.83 -6.51
N ALA A 46 5.25 -14.12 -6.44
CA ALA A 46 4.21 -13.14 -6.72
C ALA A 46 4.27 -11.94 -5.75
N LEU A 47 4.49 -12.18 -4.45
CA LEU A 47 4.68 -11.12 -3.46
C LEU A 47 5.91 -10.28 -3.76
N SER A 48 7.03 -10.89 -4.18
CA SER A 48 8.21 -10.13 -4.58
C SER A 48 7.93 -9.19 -5.77
N GLN A 49 7.15 -9.65 -6.76
CA GLN A 49 6.76 -8.80 -7.89
C GLN A 49 5.83 -7.66 -7.47
N GLN A 50 4.92 -7.92 -6.53
CA GLN A 50 4.05 -6.89 -5.96
C GLN A 50 4.83 -5.85 -5.17
N SER A 51 5.82 -6.25 -4.38
CA SER A 51 6.72 -5.33 -3.67
C SER A 51 7.39 -4.35 -4.64
N GLU A 52 7.93 -4.86 -5.76
CA GLU A 52 8.57 -4.00 -6.75
C GLU A 52 7.57 -3.04 -7.41
N ALA A 53 6.33 -3.48 -7.64
CA ALA A 53 5.27 -2.62 -8.15
C ALA A 53 4.91 -1.50 -7.16
N LEU A 54 4.83 -1.81 -5.86
CA LEU A 54 4.61 -0.80 -4.81
C LEU A 54 5.77 0.19 -4.72
N ASP A 55 7.02 -0.27 -4.83
CA ASP A 55 8.20 0.61 -4.83
C ASP A 55 8.25 1.54 -6.05
N ARG A 56 7.79 1.08 -7.22
CA ARG A 56 7.62 1.94 -8.40
C ARG A 56 6.51 2.96 -8.17
N ALA A 57 5.38 2.55 -7.58
CA ALA A 57 4.28 3.44 -7.27
C ALA A 57 4.70 4.53 -6.27
N GLU A 58 5.45 4.17 -5.23
CA GLU A 58 5.97 5.10 -4.23
C GLU A 58 6.92 6.13 -4.85
N ARG A 59 7.88 5.68 -5.68
CA ARG A 59 8.77 6.59 -6.41
C ARG A 59 8.02 7.54 -7.33
N ASN A 60 7.01 7.06 -8.05
CA ASN A 60 6.19 7.93 -8.90
C ASN A 60 5.41 8.96 -8.09
N LEU A 61 4.92 8.56 -6.92
CA LEU A 61 4.22 9.44 -6.00
C LEU A 61 5.16 10.49 -5.38
N ASP A 62 6.39 10.12 -5.05
CA ASP A 62 7.45 11.03 -4.60
C ASP A 62 7.76 12.12 -5.65
N LEU A 63 7.91 11.70 -6.90
CA LEU A 63 8.14 12.62 -8.02
C LEU A 63 6.95 13.56 -8.23
N THR A 64 5.74 13.04 -8.13
CA THR A 64 4.51 13.83 -8.25
C THR A 64 4.41 14.84 -7.09
N GLU A 65 4.66 14.42 -5.85
CA GLU A 65 4.66 15.32 -4.68
C GLU A 65 5.70 16.44 -4.85
N ALA A 66 6.91 16.12 -5.34
CA ALA A 66 7.96 17.09 -5.60
C ALA A 66 7.55 18.09 -6.70
N ALA A 67 6.99 17.60 -7.81
CA ALA A 67 6.50 18.43 -8.90
C ALA A 67 5.37 19.38 -8.44
N VAL A 68 4.40 18.87 -7.67
CA VAL A 68 3.30 19.68 -7.14
C VAL A 68 3.82 20.73 -6.16
N LYS A 69 4.79 20.40 -5.30
CA LYS A 69 5.42 21.39 -4.40
C LYS A 69 6.13 22.50 -5.18
N GLN A 70 6.85 22.15 -6.25
CA GLN A 70 7.50 23.14 -7.10
C GLN A 70 6.46 24.00 -7.82
N ALA A 71 5.42 23.40 -8.40
CA ALA A 71 4.33 24.13 -9.03
C ALA A 71 3.66 25.11 -8.04
N ASN A 72 3.40 24.68 -6.81
CA ASN A 72 2.87 25.56 -5.75
C ASN A 72 3.83 26.71 -5.42
N HIS A 73 5.15 26.44 -5.35
CA HIS A 73 6.16 27.46 -5.13
C HIS A 73 6.14 28.51 -6.26
N VAL A 74 6.12 28.07 -7.52
CA VAL A 74 6.06 28.94 -8.71
C VAL A 74 4.78 29.76 -8.73
N VAL A 75 3.62 29.09 -8.64
CA VAL A 75 2.30 29.73 -8.66
C VAL A 75 2.14 30.74 -7.53
N ARG A 76 2.63 30.42 -6.33
CA ARG A 76 2.66 31.38 -5.22
C ARG A 76 3.55 32.59 -5.55
N GLY A 77 4.72 32.36 -6.14
CA GLY A 77 5.68 33.40 -6.52
C GLY A 77 5.16 34.39 -7.56
N MET A 78 4.12 34.04 -8.30
CA MET A 78 3.47 34.95 -9.25
C MET A 78 2.65 36.06 -8.57
N THR A 79 2.38 35.95 -7.26
CA THR A 79 1.73 37.00 -6.47
C THR A 79 2.77 37.80 -5.68
N TRP A 80 2.57 39.10 -5.46
CA TRP A 80 3.53 39.93 -4.73
C TRP A 80 3.82 39.43 -3.30
N SER A 81 2.78 39.08 -2.55
CA SER A 81 2.94 38.53 -1.20
C SER A 81 3.60 37.14 -1.22
N GLY A 82 3.28 36.32 -2.23
CA GLY A 82 3.88 35.01 -2.38
C GLY A 82 5.34 35.06 -2.84
N TRP A 83 5.74 36.04 -3.65
CA TRP A 83 7.14 36.32 -3.97
C TRP A 83 7.94 36.66 -2.71
N LEU A 84 7.41 37.53 -1.84
CA LEU A 84 8.05 37.86 -0.56
C LEU A 84 8.21 36.62 0.32
N TYR A 85 7.16 35.79 0.42
CA TYR A 85 7.24 34.53 1.17
C TYR A 85 8.25 33.55 0.57
N ASN A 86 8.31 33.44 -0.76
CA ASN A 86 9.28 32.60 -1.46
C ASN A 86 10.71 33.04 -1.15
N LYS A 87 10.98 34.35 -1.01
CA LYS A 87 12.30 34.84 -0.64
C LYS A 87 12.79 34.32 0.72
N PHE A 88 11.88 34.02 1.64
CA PHE A 88 12.19 33.46 2.95
C PHE A 88 12.03 31.93 3.03
N THR A 89 11.68 31.26 1.93
CA THR A 89 11.55 29.80 1.91
C THR A 89 12.45 29.18 0.86
N LYS A 90 13.06 28.04 1.21
CA LYS A 90 13.93 27.33 0.28
C LYS A 90 13.11 26.81 -0.89
N GLU A 91 13.62 27.00 -2.10
CA GLU A 91 13.02 26.44 -3.30
C GLU A 91 12.99 24.90 -3.19
N PRO A 92 11.85 24.27 -3.48
CA PRO A 92 11.78 22.81 -3.53
C PRO A 92 12.73 22.30 -4.61
N GLN A 93 13.80 21.61 -4.21
CA GLN A 93 14.68 20.96 -5.17
C GLN A 93 13.95 19.76 -5.76
N LEU A 94 13.62 19.82 -7.05
CA LEU A 94 13.38 18.60 -7.81
C LEU A 94 14.68 17.82 -7.79
N ARG A 95 14.71 16.69 -7.07
CA ARG A 95 15.78 15.71 -7.27
C ARG A 95 15.67 15.24 -8.71
N SER A 96 16.44 15.88 -9.59
CA SER A 96 16.58 15.43 -10.96
C SER A 96 17.20 14.04 -10.88
N THR A 97 16.37 13.02 -11.09
CA THR A 97 16.77 11.61 -11.22
C THR A 97 17.77 11.40 -12.37
N ALA A 98 18.04 12.43 -13.17
CA ALA A 98 19.07 12.48 -14.21
C ALA A 98 20.53 12.39 -13.70
N GLY A 99 20.77 12.42 -12.38
CA GLY A 99 22.10 12.23 -11.79
C GLY A 99 22.39 10.83 -11.25
N ALA A 100 21.51 9.84 -11.48
CA ALA A 100 21.71 8.45 -11.05
C ALA A 100 22.62 7.69 -12.03
N GLY A 101 23.89 8.11 -12.09
CA GLY A 101 24.99 7.24 -12.54
C GLY A 101 25.41 6.22 -11.48
N SER A 102 24.86 6.31 -10.26
CA SER A 102 24.82 5.17 -9.35
C SER A 102 23.69 4.27 -9.81
N THR A 103 24.03 3.14 -10.42
CA THR A 103 23.16 1.99 -10.54
C THR A 103 22.31 1.87 -9.26
N PRO A 104 20.98 1.71 -9.37
CA PRO A 104 20.17 1.47 -8.19
C PRO A 104 20.87 0.35 -7.42
N ASP A 105 21.21 0.62 -6.16
CA ASP A 105 21.55 -0.42 -5.22
C ASP A 105 20.32 -1.34 -5.24
N ILE A 106 20.40 -2.40 -6.05
CA ILE A 106 19.38 -3.41 -6.17
C ILE A 106 19.29 -3.93 -4.76
N SER A 107 18.26 -3.49 -4.02
CA SER A 107 17.95 -3.99 -2.69
C SER A 107 18.08 -5.50 -2.78
N MET A 108 19.17 -6.04 -2.23
CA MET A 108 19.70 -7.35 -2.62
C MET A 108 18.58 -8.38 -2.58
N GLY A 109 18.03 -8.63 -3.77
CA GLY A 109 16.86 -9.45 -3.96
C GLY A 109 17.23 -10.85 -3.52
N PHE A 110 16.39 -11.41 -2.64
CA PHE A 110 16.32 -12.82 -2.27
C PHE A 110 17.54 -13.64 -2.68
N ILE A 111 18.44 -13.84 -1.71
CA ILE A 111 19.44 -14.90 -1.78
C ILE A 111 18.69 -16.19 -2.16
N CYS A 112 19.11 -16.82 -3.27
CA CYS A 112 18.52 -18.08 -3.71
C CYS A 112 18.56 -19.11 -2.55
N PRO A 113 17.49 -19.89 -2.29
CA PRO A 113 17.47 -20.83 -1.16
C PRO A 113 18.67 -21.78 -1.17
N GLU A 114 19.12 -22.20 -2.36
CA GLU A 114 20.31 -23.04 -2.54
C GLU A 114 21.59 -22.33 -2.08
N CYS A 115 21.72 -21.04 -2.36
CA CYS A 115 22.84 -20.19 -1.98
C CYS A 115 22.88 -20.01 -0.45
N ARG A 116 21.71 -19.82 0.17
CA ARG A 116 21.58 -19.68 1.63
C ARG A 116 21.91 -20.97 2.38
N VAL A 117 21.58 -22.13 1.81
CA VAL A 117 21.85 -23.45 2.42
C VAL A 117 23.29 -23.89 2.15
N ALA A 118 23.88 -23.54 1.02
CA ALA A 118 25.25 -23.90 0.66
C ALA A 118 26.31 -23.14 1.47
N GLN A 119 26.01 -21.92 1.92
CA GLN A 119 26.97 -21.05 2.60
C GLN A 119 26.77 -21.05 4.12
N ARG A 120 27.79 -21.48 4.86
CA ARG A 120 27.75 -21.58 6.33
C ARG A 120 27.76 -20.24 7.07
N SER A 121 28.11 -19.13 6.40
CA SER A 121 28.20 -17.81 7.03
C SER A 121 27.69 -16.71 6.09
N GLN A 122 27.17 -15.63 6.68
CA GLN A 122 26.69 -14.45 5.94
C GLN A 122 27.80 -13.79 5.11
N HIS A 123 29.05 -13.85 5.58
CA HIS A 123 30.20 -13.34 4.82
C HIS A 123 30.48 -14.18 3.57
N ALA A 124 30.51 -15.51 3.69
CA ALA A 124 30.75 -16.40 2.55
C ALA A 124 29.65 -16.29 1.48
N LEU A 125 28.43 -15.97 1.92
CA LEU A 125 27.31 -15.70 1.02
C LEU A 125 27.48 -14.40 0.22
N MET A 126 27.97 -13.34 0.86
CA MET A 126 28.30 -12.09 0.17
C MET A 126 29.46 -12.27 -0.81
N GLU A 127 30.53 -12.96 -0.40
CA GLU A 127 31.67 -13.26 -1.29
C GLU A 127 31.25 -14.10 -2.51
N HIS A 128 30.37 -15.09 -2.31
CA HIS A 128 29.85 -15.90 -3.41
C HIS A 128 29.02 -15.06 -4.40
N TYR A 129 28.20 -14.15 -3.87
CA TYR A 129 27.38 -13.26 -4.69
C TYR A 129 28.25 -12.28 -5.49
N GLU A 130 29.23 -11.66 -4.84
CA GLU A 130 30.21 -10.79 -5.50
C GLU A 130 31.00 -11.55 -6.56
N ALA A 131 31.43 -12.78 -6.29
CA ALA A 131 32.19 -13.58 -7.25
C ALA A 131 31.36 -14.04 -8.47
N MET A 132 30.07 -14.30 -8.31
CA MET A 132 29.19 -14.75 -9.40
C MET A 132 28.57 -13.61 -10.20
N HIS A 133 28.40 -12.42 -9.59
CA HIS A 133 27.70 -11.29 -10.20
C HIS A 133 28.59 -10.07 -10.46
N SER A 134 29.88 -10.11 -10.11
CA SER A 134 30.88 -9.19 -10.66
C SER A 134 31.07 -9.50 -12.15
N SER A 135 30.22 -8.89 -12.96
CA SER A 135 30.38 -8.90 -14.41
C SER A 135 31.73 -8.23 -14.73
N PRO A 136 32.60 -8.82 -15.56
CA PRO A 136 33.80 -8.10 -16.00
C PRO A 136 33.34 -6.90 -16.81
N SER A 137 33.67 -5.70 -16.33
CA SER A 137 33.49 -4.46 -17.07
C SER A 137 34.27 -4.54 -18.38
N THR A 138 33.59 -4.85 -19.47
CA THR A 138 34.13 -4.69 -20.82
C THR A 138 34.16 -3.21 -21.16
N ASP A 139 35.30 -2.59 -20.89
CA ASP A 139 35.69 -1.32 -21.50
C ASP A 139 37.17 -1.37 -21.92
N ALA A 140 37.40 -0.84 -23.14
CA ALA A 140 38.65 -0.44 -23.77
C ALA A 140 39.55 -1.48 -24.50
N LEU A 141 39.30 -1.59 -25.82
CA LEU A 141 40.26 -1.42 -26.92
C LEU A 141 41.78 -1.35 -26.58
N GLY A 142 42.58 -2.23 -27.23
CA GLY A 142 43.79 -1.80 -27.94
C GLY A 142 45.14 -2.47 -27.64
N ILE A 143 45.60 -3.28 -28.62
CA ILE A 143 46.97 -3.36 -29.18
C ILE A 143 48.05 -4.24 -28.49
N SER A 144 48.27 -5.40 -29.13
CA SER A 144 49.52 -6.16 -29.41
C SER A 144 50.65 -6.30 -28.38
N SER A 145 51.09 -7.53 -28.11
CA SER A 145 52.15 -8.21 -28.88
C SER A 145 52.58 -9.55 -28.25
N SER A 146 53.06 -10.41 -29.15
CA SER A 146 53.69 -11.73 -29.01
C SER A 146 54.59 -11.99 -27.80
N SER A 147 54.52 -13.21 -27.25
CA SER A 147 55.57 -14.23 -27.42
C SER A 147 55.19 -15.50 -26.69
N GLY A 148 55.42 -16.65 -27.34
CA GLY A 148 54.98 -17.96 -26.87
C GLY A 148 55.84 -18.52 -25.74
N ARG A 149 55.22 -19.45 -25.00
CA ARG A 149 55.94 -20.59 -24.43
C ARG A 149 54.95 -21.72 -24.14
N ALA A 150 55.15 -22.83 -24.82
CA ALA A 150 54.58 -24.13 -24.49
C ALA A 150 55.00 -24.55 -23.08
N VAL A 151 54.16 -25.34 -22.40
CA VAL A 151 54.49 -26.62 -21.72
C VAL A 151 53.34 -27.05 -20.78
N SER A 152 53.08 -28.36 -20.80
CA SER A 152 52.38 -29.20 -19.81
C SER A 152 50.86 -29.21 -19.76
N ILE A 153 50.32 -30.20 -20.49
CA ILE A 153 49.14 -30.99 -20.11
C ILE A 153 49.50 -31.72 -18.81
N GLY A 154 48.93 -31.26 -17.69
CA GLY A 154 49.05 -31.87 -16.37
C GLY A 154 47.68 -32.40 -15.91
N ALA A 155 47.55 -33.71 -15.91
CA ALA A 155 46.41 -34.44 -15.38
C ALA A 155 46.43 -34.49 -13.84
N PHE A 156 45.27 -34.29 -13.22
CA PHE A 156 44.89 -34.64 -11.84
C PHE A 156 43.36 -34.72 -11.87
N ARG A 157 42.61 -35.83 -11.77
CA ARG A 157 42.72 -37.14 -11.09
C ARG A 157 42.84 -37.05 -9.57
N SER A 158 41.69 -36.88 -8.90
CA SER A 158 41.41 -37.36 -7.55
C SER A 158 40.11 -38.16 -7.62
N GLU A 159 40.18 -39.49 -7.64
CA GLU A 159 40.18 -40.38 -6.47
C GLU A 159 38.89 -40.29 -5.66
N MET A 160 37.83 -40.88 -6.23
CA MET A 160 36.69 -41.36 -5.48
C MET A 160 36.95 -42.82 -5.14
N GLN A 161 37.21 -43.07 -3.87
CA GLN A 161 37.63 -44.35 -3.32
C GLN A 161 36.48 -45.37 -3.42
N GLN A 162 36.66 -46.36 -4.29
CA GLN A 162 35.86 -47.58 -4.32
C GLN A 162 36.33 -48.51 -3.21
N SER A 163 35.45 -48.84 -2.27
CA SER A 163 35.55 -50.04 -1.44
C SER A 163 34.49 -51.04 -1.90
N ASN A 164 34.89 -51.86 -2.87
CA ASN A 164 34.27 -53.15 -3.13
C ASN A 164 34.79 -54.16 -2.09
N LEU A 165 33.90 -54.69 -1.25
CA LEU A 165 34.09 -55.98 -0.60
C LEU A 165 32.82 -56.80 -0.79
N SER A 166 32.90 -57.72 -1.75
CA SER A 166 32.00 -58.85 -1.87
C SER A 166 32.34 -59.87 -0.78
N SER A 167 31.38 -60.21 0.06
CA SER A 167 31.42 -61.45 0.83
C SER A 167 30.01 -61.96 1.08
N THR A 168 29.67 -62.96 0.27
CA THR A 168 29.12 -64.25 0.72
C THR A 168 27.73 -64.26 1.35
N ALA A 169 26.82 -64.78 0.55
CA ALA A 169 25.55 -65.41 0.90
C ALA A 169 25.53 -66.07 2.29
N ARG A 170 24.57 -65.65 3.11
CA ARG A 170 23.75 -66.52 3.97
C ARG A 170 22.40 -65.85 4.17
N GLN A 171 21.39 -66.41 3.50
CA GLN A 171 20.00 -66.25 3.90
C GLN A 171 19.82 -66.88 5.30
N PRO A 172 19.14 -66.21 6.22
CA PRO A 172 18.18 -66.86 7.09
C PRO A 172 16.78 -66.51 6.58
N ALA A 173 16.06 -67.56 6.22
CA ALA A 173 14.64 -67.51 6.04
C ALA A 173 13.95 -67.02 7.33
N GLN A 174 12.91 -66.21 7.14
CA GLN A 174 11.72 -66.11 7.99
C GLN A 174 11.91 -65.74 9.47
N ALA A 175 11.70 -64.45 9.75
CA ALA A 175 10.88 -64.02 10.89
C ALA A 175 10.24 -62.67 10.57
N THR A 176 9.10 -62.69 9.86
CA THR A 176 8.17 -61.56 9.75
C THR A 176 7.48 -61.37 11.11
N ALA A 177 8.18 -60.76 12.06
CA ALA A 177 7.58 -60.16 13.23
C ALA A 177 7.82 -58.66 13.11
N ALA A 178 6.73 -57.87 13.07
CA ALA A 178 6.77 -56.42 13.03
C ALA A 178 7.70 -55.91 14.15
N SER A 179 8.91 -55.47 13.77
CA SER A 179 9.86 -54.90 14.70
C SER A 179 9.38 -53.50 15.01
N VAL A 180 8.58 -53.41 16.06
CA VAL A 180 8.20 -52.15 16.68
C VAL A 180 9.40 -51.68 17.49
N ASP A 181 9.81 -50.45 17.24
CA ASP A 181 10.99 -49.83 17.87
C ASP A 181 10.70 -49.54 19.35
N ALA A 182 11.72 -49.13 20.13
CA ALA A 182 11.56 -48.75 21.54
C ALA A 182 10.52 -47.62 21.79
N GLU A 183 10.13 -46.90 20.74
CA GLU A 183 9.13 -45.82 20.74
C GLU A 183 7.74 -46.25 20.24
N GLY A 184 7.53 -47.53 19.91
CA GLY A 184 6.22 -48.01 19.46
C GLY A 184 5.91 -47.76 17.96
N LEU A 185 6.85 -47.19 17.20
CA LEU A 185 6.67 -46.86 15.78
C LEU A 185 7.13 -48.01 14.87
N ASN A 186 6.47 -48.15 13.72
CA ASN A 186 6.93 -49.01 12.63
C ASN A 186 8.03 -48.28 11.83
N ILE A 187 9.03 -49.00 11.32
CA ILE A 187 10.14 -48.48 10.50
C ILE A 187 9.63 -47.60 9.34
N GLU A 188 8.52 -47.97 8.69
CA GLU A 188 7.92 -47.20 7.60
C GLU A 188 7.36 -45.85 8.06
N GLN A 189 6.81 -45.80 9.28
CA GLN A 189 6.31 -44.56 9.89
C GLN A 189 7.46 -43.62 10.22
N ARG A 190 8.58 -44.15 10.74
CA ARG A 190 9.78 -43.33 10.99
C ARG A 190 10.29 -42.73 9.68
N LYS A 191 10.41 -43.53 8.61
CA LYS A 191 10.84 -43.03 7.29
C LYS A 191 9.91 -41.95 6.74
N PHE A 192 8.60 -42.10 6.90
CA PHE A 192 7.63 -41.08 6.51
C PHE A 192 7.82 -39.78 7.30
N LEU A 193 7.96 -39.87 8.63
CA LEU A 193 8.17 -38.70 9.50
C LEU A 193 9.50 -37.99 9.20
N GLU A 194 10.56 -38.75 8.95
CA GLU A 194 11.86 -38.23 8.52
C GLU A 194 11.76 -37.50 7.17
N ALA A 195 10.95 -38.00 6.23
CA ALA A 195 10.71 -37.35 4.95
C ALA A 195 9.79 -36.12 5.04
N LEU A 196 8.81 -36.14 5.95
CA LEU A 196 7.82 -35.06 6.13
C LEU A 196 8.39 -33.87 6.90
N THR A 197 9.23 -34.12 7.91
CA THR A 197 9.81 -33.10 8.79
C THR A 197 10.47 -31.93 8.03
N PRO A 198 11.37 -32.14 7.05
CA PRO A 198 11.98 -31.03 6.31
C PRO A 198 10.96 -30.23 5.49
N GLN A 199 9.95 -30.89 4.89
CA GLN A 199 8.92 -30.20 4.12
C GLN A 199 8.04 -29.31 5.02
N LEU A 200 7.68 -29.79 6.21
CA LEU A 200 6.93 -28.98 7.18
C LEU A 200 7.75 -27.80 7.70
N LEU A 201 9.07 -27.99 7.88
CA LEU A 201 9.96 -26.91 8.28
C LEU A 201 10.08 -25.85 7.19
N GLU A 202 10.26 -26.26 5.92
CA GLU A 202 10.29 -25.34 4.78
C GLU A 202 8.96 -24.61 4.62
N MET A 203 7.83 -25.32 4.72
CA MET A 203 6.49 -24.73 4.69
C MET A 203 6.31 -23.71 5.83
N LYS A 204 6.75 -24.02 7.05
CA LYS A 204 6.73 -23.06 8.17
C LYS A 204 7.54 -21.80 7.84
N HIS A 205 8.74 -21.96 7.28
CA HIS A 205 9.58 -20.82 6.91
C HIS A 205 8.96 -19.98 5.79
N ALA A 206 8.40 -20.63 4.76
CA ALA A 206 7.68 -19.96 3.69
C ALA A 206 6.47 -19.18 4.23
N SER A 207 5.66 -19.79 5.10
CA SER A 207 4.51 -19.13 5.73
C SER A 207 4.91 -17.91 6.57
N LEU A 208 6.00 -17.99 7.34
CA LEU A 208 6.51 -16.84 8.09
C LEU A 208 7.04 -15.74 7.17
N ALA A 209 7.74 -16.09 6.09
CA ALA A 209 8.25 -15.13 5.11
C ALA A 209 7.10 -14.42 4.38
N ILE A 210 6.07 -15.16 3.97
CA ILE A 210 4.84 -14.62 3.35
C ILE A 210 4.13 -13.67 4.33
N GLY A 211 3.96 -14.09 5.60
CA GLY A 211 3.34 -13.25 6.62
C GLY A 211 4.07 -11.92 6.80
N ASN A 212 5.39 -11.95 6.98
CA ASN A 212 6.21 -10.74 7.11
C ASN A 212 6.15 -9.84 5.87
N ALA A 213 6.13 -10.42 4.67
CA ALA A 213 6.02 -9.66 3.42
C ALA A 213 4.65 -8.98 3.30
N LEU A 214 3.57 -9.65 3.68
CA LEU A 214 2.23 -9.06 3.72
C LEU A 214 2.14 -7.91 4.72
N ASP A 215 2.70 -8.07 5.92
CA ASP A 215 2.75 -6.99 6.92
C ASP A 215 3.53 -5.77 6.40
N ALA A 216 4.65 -6.00 5.70
CA ALA A 216 5.42 -4.94 5.07
C ALA A 216 4.64 -4.23 3.94
N HIS A 217 3.95 -4.99 3.08
CA HIS A 217 3.10 -4.44 2.01
C HIS A 217 1.95 -3.61 2.58
N ASN A 218 1.29 -4.08 3.65
CA ASN A 218 0.21 -3.33 4.30
C ASN A 218 0.74 -1.99 4.84
N ALA A 219 1.86 -2.00 5.54
CA ALA A 219 2.49 -0.77 6.03
C ALA A 219 2.96 0.17 4.90
N GLN A 220 3.32 -0.36 3.73
CA GLN A 220 3.66 0.44 2.55
C GLN A 220 2.41 1.05 1.91
N LEU A 221 1.31 0.29 1.80
CA LEU A 221 0.03 0.76 1.28
C LEU A 221 -0.54 1.91 2.13
N ASP A 222 -0.49 1.83 3.46
CA ASP A 222 -0.95 2.90 4.34
C ASP A 222 -0.17 4.21 4.11
N ARG A 223 1.16 4.09 3.90
CA ARG A 223 2.03 5.23 3.58
C ARG A 223 1.72 5.80 2.19
N LEU A 224 1.50 4.94 1.20
CA LEU A 224 1.10 5.33 -0.15
C LEU A 224 -0.25 6.06 -0.16
N GLU A 225 -1.24 5.54 0.55
CA GLU A 225 -2.58 6.12 0.63
C GLU A 225 -2.52 7.52 1.27
N SER A 226 -1.92 7.63 2.46
CA SER A 226 -1.78 8.92 3.15
C SER A 226 -1.01 9.96 2.34
N LYS A 227 0.04 9.54 1.62
CA LYS A 227 0.80 10.42 0.74
C LYS A 227 0.05 10.78 -0.54
N SER A 228 -0.74 9.85 -1.08
CA SER A 228 -1.59 10.07 -2.26
C SER A 228 -2.68 11.09 -1.98
N GLU A 229 -3.39 10.94 -0.85
CA GLU A 229 -4.39 11.91 -0.42
C GLU A 229 -3.79 13.31 -0.26
N LYS A 230 -2.64 13.41 0.42
CA LYS A 230 -1.94 14.67 0.60
C LYS A 230 -1.54 15.30 -0.74
N THR A 231 -0.98 14.51 -1.66
CA THR A 231 -0.55 14.99 -2.98
C THR A 231 -1.73 15.44 -3.82
N LYS A 232 -2.87 14.75 -3.73
CA LYS A 232 -4.14 15.14 -4.37
C LYS A 232 -4.62 16.49 -3.83
N ASP A 233 -4.60 16.70 -2.51
CA ASP A 233 -4.99 17.97 -1.90
C ASP A 233 -4.03 19.12 -2.28
N ASP A 234 -2.73 18.84 -2.34
CA ASP A 234 -1.72 19.77 -2.84
C ASP A 234 -1.99 20.16 -4.31
N MET A 235 -2.32 19.19 -5.15
CA MET A 235 -2.63 19.42 -6.56
C MET A 235 -3.91 20.26 -6.72
N ARG A 236 -4.98 19.96 -5.96
CA ARG A 236 -6.21 20.77 -5.94
C ARG A 236 -5.92 22.22 -5.59
N LEU A 237 -5.08 22.46 -4.58
CA LEU A 237 -4.67 23.81 -4.17
C LEU A 237 -3.90 24.52 -5.29
N VAL A 238 -2.96 23.83 -5.95
CA VAL A 238 -2.20 24.40 -7.07
C VAL A 238 -3.13 24.75 -8.23
N THR A 239 -4.01 23.85 -8.62
CA THR A 239 -4.99 24.07 -9.69
C THR A 239 -5.90 25.26 -9.38
N ALA A 240 -6.43 25.35 -8.17
CA ALA A 240 -7.26 26.48 -7.74
C ALA A 240 -6.50 27.81 -7.83
N LYS A 241 -5.22 27.84 -7.44
CA LYS A 241 -4.38 29.04 -7.56
C LYS A 241 -4.04 29.36 -9.01
N ALA A 242 -3.76 28.37 -9.84
CA ALA A 242 -3.45 28.55 -11.26
C ALA A 242 -4.64 29.15 -12.02
N ILE A 243 -5.85 28.62 -11.81
CA ILE A 243 -7.10 29.15 -12.39
C ILE A 243 -7.31 30.63 -11.99
N LYS A 244 -6.95 30.98 -10.75
CA LYS A 244 -7.04 32.37 -10.29
C LYS A 244 -6.05 33.31 -11.02
N LEU A 245 -4.89 32.81 -11.43
CA LEU A 245 -3.87 33.60 -12.12
C LEU A 245 -4.16 33.79 -13.60
N THR A 246 -4.87 32.86 -14.25
CA THR A 246 -5.20 32.96 -15.67
C THR A 246 -6.25 34.03 -15.97
N ASN A 247 -6.80 34.70 -14.95
CA ASN A 247 -7.60 35.93 -15.06
C ASN A 247 -8.83 35.82 -15.99
N GLU A 248 -9.25 34.61 -16.34
CA GLU A 248 -10.54 34.41 -16.98
C GLU A 248 -11.63 34.85 -16.01
N THR A 249 -12.58 35.63 -16.50
CA THR A 249 -13.78 36.01 -15.75
C THR A 249 -14.48 34.73 -15.33
N VAL A 250 -14.25 34.30 -14.09
CA VAL A 250 -14.79 33.06 -13.56
C VAL A 250 -16.31 33.23 -13.46
N THR A 251 -17.05 32.51 -14.30
CA THR A 251 -18.51 32.48 -14.20
C THR A 251 -18.92 31.59 -13.04
N ILE A 252 -19.97 32.00 -12.33
CA ILE A 252 -20.49 31.29 -11.16
C ILE A 252 -21.79 30.60 -11.59
N ASP A 253 -21.82 29.28 -11.47
CA ASP A 253 -22.96 28.47 -11.87
C ASP A 253 -23.74 28.02 -10.64
N PHE A 254 -25.02 28.38 -10.57
CA PHE A 254 -25.93 27.84 -9.57
C PHE A 254 -26.15 26.35 -9.80
N LYS A 255 -26.14 25.54 -8.73
CA LYS A 255 -26.39 24.10 -8.80
C LYS A 255 -27.69 23.71 -8.12
N PHE A 256 -27.82 23.97 -6.83
CA PHE A 256 -28.98 23.55 -6.04
C PHE A 256 -29.12 24.35 -4.74
N ARG A 257 -30.26 24.15 -4.06
CA ARG A 257 -30.49 24.60 -2.69
C ARG A 257 -30.17 23.46 -1.73
N CYS A 258 -29.51 23.75 -0.62
CA CYS A 258 -29.17 22.77 0.39
C CYS A 258 -29.17 23.35 1.80
N ALA A 259 -29.34 22.47 2.78
CA ALA A 259 -28.96 22.72 4.16
C ALA A 259 -27.68 21.92 4.48
N ILE A 260 -26.82 22.47 5.35
CA ILE A 260 -25.55 21.83 5.73
C ILE A 260 -25.76 21.19 7.10
N GLN A 261 -25.63 19.87 7.20
CA GLN A 261 -25.82 19.11 8.45
C GLN A 261 -24.48 18.59 8.98
N GLU A 262 -24.23 18.68 10.28
CA GLU A 262 -23.03 18.13 10.92
C GLU A 262 -23.19 16.64 11.31
N GLU A 263 -22.14 15.83 11.12
CA GLU A 263 -22.19 14.38 11.41
C GLU A 263 -22.38 14.05 12.89
N GLN A 264 -21.68 14.76 13.78
CA GLN A 264 -21.67 14.41 15.20
C GLN A 264 -22.99 14.80 15.89
N THR A 265 -23.49 16.01 15.65
CA THR A 265 -24.69 16.52 16.31
C THR A 265 -25.97 16.28 15.52
N GLN A 266 -25.86 15.93 14.23
CA GLN A 266 -26.97 15.86 13.28
C GLN A 266 -27.76 17.18 13.15
N ARG A 267 -27.19 18.29 13.62
CA ARG A 267 -27.80 19.62 13.53
C ARG A 267 -27.44 20.31 12.23
N PHE A 268 -28.32 21.22 11.82
CA PHE A 268 -28.17 22.05 10.64
C PHE A 268 -27.48 23.37 10.97
N LEU A 269 -26.64 23.80 10.03
CA LEU A 269 -25.95 25.08 10.08
C LEU A 269 -26.95 26.21 9.86
N ALA A 270 -27.17 27.02 10.89
CA ALA A 270 -28.01 28.20 10.81
C ALA A 270 -27.16 29.48 10.76
N ASN A 271 -27.67 30.48 10.05
CA ASN A 271 -27.16 31.85 10.14
C ASN A 271 -27.83 32.57 11.33
N VAL A 272 -27.03 32.93 12.33
CA VAL A 272 -27.44 33.73 13.49
C VAL A 272 -26.70 35.06 13.43
N ASP A 273 -27.32 36.09 12.86
CA ASP A 273 -26.74 37.44 12.73
C ASP A 273 -25.36 37.48 12.04
N GLY A 274 -25.14 36.62 11.05
CA GLY A 274 -23.88 36.48 10.32
C GLY A 274 -22.92 35.46 10.94
N GLU A 275 -23.27 34.89 12.10
CA GLU A 275 -22.54 33.80 12.74
C GLU A 275 -23.09 32.43 12.31
N PRO A 276 -22.25 31.57 11.72
CA PRO A 276 -22.65 30.22 11.34
C PRO A 276 -22.60 29.29 12.56
N VAL A 277 -23.75 28.75 12.98
CA VAL A 277 -23.87 27.89 14.19
C VAL A 277 -24.71 26.64 13.91
N PHE A 278 -24.22 25.47 14.31
CA PHE A 278 -24.99 24.21 14.24
C PHE A 278 -25.96 24.09 15.44
N CYS A 279 -27.20 24.57 15.28
CA CYS A 279 -28.14 24.68 16.39
C CYS A 279 -29.57 24.19 16.12
N LYS A 280 -29.91 23.80 14.89
CA LYS A 280 -31.27 23.40 14.52
C LYS A 280 -31.35 21.90 14.24
N ASP A 281 -32.34 21.21 14.82
CA ASP A 281 -32.55 19.78 14.59
C ASP A 281 -33.31 19.50 13.27
N THR A 282 -33.88 20.53 12.65
CA THR A 282 -34.56 20.46 11.35
C THR A 282 -34.16 21.67 10.52
N ALA A 283 -34.02 21.49 9.20
CA ALA A 283 -33.69 22.58 8.29
C ALA A 283 -34.82 23.62 8.24
N THR A 284 -34.55 24.81 8.76
CA THR A 284 -35.41 26.00 8.69
C THR A 284 -34.90 26.98 7.64
N ASP A 285 -35.62 28.07 7.36
CA ASP A 285 -35.22 29.08 6.37
C ASP A 285 -33.82 29.67 6.63
N THR A 286 -33.47 29.84 7.91
CA THR A 286 -32.13 30.30 8.35
C THR A 286 -31.00 29.29 8.11
N CYS A 287 -31.33 28.06 7.70
CA CYS A 287 -30.38 26.99 7.40
C CYS A 287 -30.19 26.76 5.91
N ILE A 288 -30.89 27.52 5.05
CA ILE A 288 -30.91 27.26 3.61
C ILE A 288 -29.84 28.06 2.90
N PHE A 289 -29.03 27.35 2.12
CA PHE A 289 -27.98 27.89 1.28
C PHE A 289 -28.24 27.55 -0.18
N ARG A 290 -27.81 28.44 -1.06
CA ARG A 290 -27.67 28.20 -2.49
C ARG A 290 -26.23 27.78 -2.75
N ALA A 291 -26.05 26.59 -3.30
CA ALA A 291 -24.76 26.06 -3.68
C ALA A 291 -24.43 26.48 -5.12
N PHE A 292 -23.23 27.02 -5.30
CA PHE A 292 -22.69 27.44 -6.59
C PHE A 292 -21.34 26.77 -6.83
N THR A 293 -20.99 26.55 -8.09
CA THR A 293 -19.63 26.19 -8.48
C THR A 293 -19.02 27.25 -9.38
N LEU A 294 -17.70 27.25 -9.49
CA LEU A 294 -17.01 28.02 -10.52
C LEU A 294 -17.06 27.24 -11.84
N ALA A 295 -17.45 27.87 -12.94
CA ALA A 295 -17.48 27.21 -14.24
C ALA A 295 -16.09 26.71 -14.62
N GLY A 296 -16.02 25.50 -15.18
CA GLY A 296 -14.75 24.82 -15.48
C GLY A 296 -14.05 24.20 -14.27
N ASN A 297 -14.54 24.42 -13.04
CA ASN A 297 -14.00 23.80 -11.84
C ASN A 297 -15.12 23.28 -10.92
N GLY A 298 -15.56 22.05 -11.18
CA GLY A 298 -16.59 21.36 -10.40
C GLY A 298 -16.18 21.02 -8.96
N ASP A 299 -14.91 21.23 -8.60
CA ASP A 299 -14.39 20.94 -7.26
C ASP A 299 -14.45 22.15 -6.32
N VAL A 300 -14.73 23.36 -6.83
CA VAL A 300 -14.79 24.58 -6.03
C VAL A 300 -16.24 25.05 -5.89
N TRP A 301 -16.66 25.14 -4.64
CA TRP A 301 -18.02 25.44 -4.22
C TRP A 301 -18.08 26.74 -3.43
N GLY A 302 -19.18 27.46 -3.58
CA GLY A 302 -19.56 28.58 -2.75
C GLY A 302 -20.97 28.39 -2.21
N PHE A 303 -21.19 28.80 -0.97
CA PHE A 303 -22.50 28.70 -0.31
C PHE A 303 -23.01 30.08 0.03
N GLN A 304 -24.11 30.49 -0.60
CA GLN A 304 -24.78 31.75 -0.32
C GLN A 304 -26.01 31.50 0.54
N HIS A 305 -26.09 32.12 1.72
CA HIS A 305 -27.27 32.03 2.56
C HIS A 305 -28.47 32.69 1.86
N GLU A 306 -29.62 32.01 1.82
CA GLU A 306 -30.72 32.37 0.93
C GLU A 306 -31.41 33.68 1.32
N GLU A 307 -31.63 33.94 2.60
CA GLU A 307 -32.36 35.13 3.07
C GLU A 307 -31.48 36.38 3.06
N SER A 308 -30.25 36.28 3.59
CA SER A 308 -29.33 37.42 3.69
C SER A 308 -28.55 37.72 2.41
N LEU A 309 -28.54 36.77 1.46
CA LEU A 309 -27.75 36.80 0.23
C LEU A 309 -26.24 36.96 0.46
N LYS A 310 -25.77 36.70 1.68
CA LYS A 310 -24.35 36.73 2.04
C LYS A 310 -23.73 35.36 1.86
N TRP A 311 -22.46 35.35 1.49
CA TRP A 311 -21.67 34.15 1.30
C TRP A 311 -21.08 33.67 2.62
N LEU A 312 -21.14 32.36 2.83
CA LEU A 312 -20.33 31.66 3.80
C LEU A 312 -18.87 31.80 3.38
N GLY A 313 -18.00 32.19 4.30
CA GLY A 313 -16.59 32.35 4.01
C GLY A 313 -15.74 32.39 5.28
N ILE A 314 -14.43 32.48 5.08
CA ILE A 314 -13.45 32.63 6.15
C ILE A 314 -13.01 34.09 6.29
N THR A 315 -12.74 34.51 7.52
CA THR A 315 -12.07 35.78 7.82
C THR A 315 -10.55 35.64 7.71
N MET A 316 -9.83 36.76 7.77
CA MET A 316 -8.36 36.77 7.76
C MET A 316 -7.74 35.91 8.89
N PHE A 317 -8.43 35.82 10.04
CA PHE A 317 -7.98 35.03 11.19
C PHE A 317 -8.51 33.59 11.18
N GLY A 318 -9.17 33.16 10.10
CA GLY A 318 -9.66 31.80 9.93
C GLY A 318 -11.01 31.50 10.57
N ALA A 319 -11.66 32.44 11.26
CA ALA A 319 -13.04 32.25 11.72
C ALA A 319 -14.00 32.21 10.52
N ILE A 320 -15.02 31.34 10.56
CA ILE A 320 -16.04 31.24 9.52
C ILE A 320 -17.17 32.23 9.82
N LYS A 321 -17.64 32.95 8.80
CA LYS A 321 -18.74 33.93 8.89
C LYS A 321 -19.65 33.85 7.66
N ILE A 322 -20.88 34.32 7.79
CA ILE A 322 -21.85 34.49 6.68
C ILE A 322 -22.00 35.98 6.39
N GLN A 323 -20.94 36.58 5.85
CA GLN A 323 -20.85 38.03 5.62
C GLN A 323 -20.29 38.40 4.24
N GLY A 324 -19.81 37.41 3.47
CA GLY A 324 -19.20 37.65 2.17
C GLY A 324 -20.17 38.32 1.20
N ALA A 325 -19.73 39.37 0.51
CA ALA A 325 -20.56 40.09 -0.46
C ALA A 325 -20.55 39.45 -1.86
N ALA A 326 -19.52 38.64 -2.15
CA ALA A 326 -19.34 37.97 -3.43
C ALA A 326 -18.53 36.69 -3.23
N LEU A 327 -18.66 35.72 -4.14
CA LEU A 327 -17.86 34.49 -4.14
C LEU A 327 -16.44 34.78 -4.61
N LYS A 328 -15.56 35.13 -3.68
CA LYS A 328 -14.11 35.30 -3.92
C LYS A 328 -13.36 34.18 -3.20
N SER A 329 -12.03 34.30 -3.09
CA SER A 329 -11.21 33.22 -2.55
C SER A 329 -11.53 32.85 -1.09
N TYR A 330 -12.06 33.77 -0.28
CA TYR A 330 -12.39 33.50 1.12
C TYR A 330 -13.74 32.77 1.27
N GLU A 331 -14.57 32.79 0.24
CA GLU A 331 -15.90 32.19 0.18
C GLU A 331 -15.91 30.86 -0.61
N GLN A 332 -14.73 30.43 -1.09
CA GLN A 332 -14.53 29.22 -1.88
C GLN A 332 -14.10 28.05 -0.99
N PHE A 333 -14.81 26.94 -1.15
CA PHE A 333 -14.56 25.68 -0.46
C PHE A 333 -14.41 24.53 -1.46
N ALA A 334 -13.57 23.55 -1.16
CA ALA A 334 -13.62 22.25 -1.79
C ALA A 334 -14.36 21.25 -0.91
N LEU A 335 -15.05 20.33 -1.57
CA LEU A 335 -15.77 19.22 -0.99
C LEU A 335 -15.65 18.00 -1.88
N ASP A 336 -15.75 16.81 -1.30
CA ASP A 336 -15.77 15.55 -2.03
C ASP A 336 -17.22 15.18 -2.36
N ALA A 337 -17.72 15.68 -3.49
CA ALA A 337 -19.13 15.57 -3.90
C ALA A 337 -19.63 14.12 -4.04
N GLY A 338 -18.74 13.14 -4.18
CA GLY A 338 -19.07 11.72 -4.27
C GLY A 338 -19.29 11.02 -2.93
N ARG A 339 -19.04 11.69 -1.79
CA ARG A 339 -19.23 11.12 -0.45
C ARG A 339 -20.50 11.69 0.19
N GLU A 340 -21.23 10.86 0.93
CA GLU A 340 -22.40 11.31 1.70
C GLU A 340 -22.00 12.33 2.77
N TRP A 341 -20.90 12.06 3.48
CA TRP A 341 -20.30 12.93 4.48
C TRP A 341 -18.94 13.41 3.96
N THR A 342 -18.81 14.72 3.78
CA THR A 342 -17.62 15.40 3.25
C THR A 342 -17.02 16.33 4.29
N THR A 343 -15.76 16.69 4.12
CA THR A 343 -15.14 17.81 4.84
C THR A 343 -15.27 19.08 3.99
N LEU A 344 -15.23 20.24 4.64
CA LEU A 344 -15.12 21.53 3.96
C LEU A 344 -13.67 22.01 4.03
N TYR A 345 -13.06 22.25 2.87
CA TYR A 345 -11.68 22.73 2.76
C TYR A 345 -11.66 24.13 2.17
N SER A 346 -11.09 25.12 2.87
CA SER A 346 -10.92 26.47 2.33
C SER A 346 -9.51 26.66 1.80
N PHE A 347 -9.38 27.10 0.54
CA PHE A 347 -8.08 27.36 -0.10
C PHE A 347 -7.41 28.64 0.40
N ALA A 348 -8.18 29.64 0.83
CA ALA A 348 -7.66 30.94 1.27
C ALA A 348 -7.20 30.96 2.73
N SER A 349 -7.50 29.92 3.51
CA SER A 349 -7.12 29.84 4.92
C SER A 349 -5.60 29.89 5.12
N ALA A 350 -5.18 30.36 6.30
CA ALA A 350 -3.78 30.44 6.72
C ALA A 350 -2.87 31.09 5.66
N PHE A 351 -3.29 32.26 5.14
CA PHE A 351 -2.58 32.99 4.09
C PHE A 351 -2.39 32.18 2.79
N GLY A 352 -3.43 31.44 2.37
CA GLY A 352 -3.40 30.66 1.13
C GLY A 352 -2.64 29.32 1.23
N GLN A 353 -2.40 28.84 2.44
CA GLN A 353 -1.92 27.47 2.71
C GLN A 353 -3.09 26.47 2.77
N GLY A 354 -4.29 27.01 2.86
CA GLY A 354 -5.54 26.29 3.01
C GLY A 354 -5.72 25.60 4.35
N GLY A 355 -6.94 25.17 4.61
CA GLY A 355 -7.32 24.64 5.91
C GLY A 355 -8.67 23.95 5.90
N TRP A 356 -8.86 23.08 6.89
CA TRP A 356 -10.09 22.34 7.11
C TRP A 356 -10.99 23.12 8.07
N VAL A 357 -12.29 23.15 7.78
CA VAL A 357 -13.25 23.71 8.72
C VAL A 357 -13.42 22.74 9.90
N CYS A 358 -13.42 23.24 11.13
CA CYS A 358 -13.67 22.48 12.35
C CYS A 358 -14.53 23.28 13.34
N VAL A 359 -15.18 22.58 14.27
CA VAL A 359 -15.86 23.21 15.41
C VAL A 359 -14.84 23.38 16.54
N LYS A 360 -14.75 24.56 17.13
CA LYS A 360 -13.94 24.77 18.33
C LYS A 360 -14.66 24.13 19.54
N PRO A 361 -14.07 23.15 20.24
CA PRO A 361 -14.75 22.42 21.31
C PRO A 361 -15.27 23.30 22.45
N GLU A 362 -14.53 24.37 22.76
CA GLU A 362 -14.84 25.26 23.89
C GLU A 362 -16.05 26.17 23.63
N THR A 363 -16.21 26.64 22.39
CA THR A 363 -17.17 27.71 22.06
C THR A 363 -18.26 27.26 21.10
N GLY A 364 -18.10 26.10 20.44
CA GLY A 364 -18.94 25.68 19.33
C GLY A 364 -18.77 26.53 18.05
N ALA A 365 -17.85 27.50 18.05
CA ALA A 365 -17.64 28.39 16.91
C ALA A 365 -16.89 27.67 15.79
N LEU A 366 -17.22 28.00 14.54
CA LEU A 366 -16.54 27.41 13.38
C LEU A 366 -15.27 28.19 13.04
N GLN A 367 -14.19 27.46 12.80
CA GLN A 367 -12.91 28.01 12.40
C GLN A 367 -12.23 27.10 11.37
N CYS A 368 -11.25 27.63 10.65
CA CYS A 368 -10.34 26.82 9.85
C CYS A 368 -9.07 26.49 10.64
N ILE A 369 -8.73 25.21 10.69
CA ILE A 369 -7.44 24.73 11.14
C ILE A 369 -6.51 24.50 9.94
N ARG A 370 -5.21 24.75 10.16
CA ARG A 370 -4.20 24.62 9.11
C ARG A 370 -4.24 23.22 8.48
N ARG A 371 -4.07 23.14 7.17
CA ARG A 371 -3.93 21.86 6.47
C ARG A 371 -2.70 21.08 6.94
N THR A 372 -2.94 20.00 7.68
CA THR A 372 -2.01 18.90 7.95
C THR A 372 -2.79 17.59 7.89
N SER A 373 -2.12 16.45 7.77
CA SER A 373 -2.77 15.14 7.82
C SER A 373 -3.49 14.92 9.15
N THR A 374 -2.81 15.20 10.27
CA THR A 374 -3.37 15.10 11.63
C THR A 374 -4.59 15.99 11.85
N ASN A 375 -4.63 17.16 11.21
CA ASN A 375 -5.75 18.09 11.35
C ASN A 375 -6.95 17.71 10.47
N LYS A 376 -6.76 16.86 9.46
CA LYS A 376 -7.86 16.36 8.63
C LYS A 376 -8.82 15.50 9.47
N ASP A 377 -8.29 14.73 10.41
CA ASP A 377 -9.08 13.92 11.34
C ASP A 377 -9.91 14.76 12.33
N LEU A 378 -9.48 16.01 12.57
CA LEU A 378 -10.19 17.01 13.38
C LEU A 378 -11.16 17.85 12.55
N ALA A 379 -11.19 17.69 11.23
CA ALA A 379 -12.10 18.41 10.36
C ALA A 379 -13.54 17.99 10.65
N MET A 380 -14.46 18.95 10.66
CA MET A 380 -15.87 18.60 10.72
C MET A 380 -16.28 17.85 9.45
N ARG A 381 -17.14 16.85 9.65
CA ARG A 381 -17.80 16.14 8.56
C ARG A 381 -19.23 16.64 8.45
N VAL A 382 -19.60 17.00 7.23
CA VAL A 382 -20.91 17.59 6.92
C VAL A 382 -21.56 16.85 5.77
N LYS A 383 -22.89 16.85 5.76
CA LYS A 383 -23.72 16.36 4.67
C LYS A 383 -24.47 17.53 4.06
N LEU A 384 -24.48 17.60 2.73
CA LEU A 384 -25.32 18.54 2.00
C LEU A 384 -26.70 17.90 1.80
N VAL A 385 -27.68 18.34 2.57
CA VAL A 385 -29.06 17.87 2.43
C VAL A 385 -29.75 18.73 1.38
N LEU A 386 -30.10 18.13 0.24
CA LEU A 386 -30.80 18.82 -0.84
C LEU A 386 -32.17 19.27 -0.34
N VAL A 387 -32.47 20.54 -0.58
CA VAL A 387 -33.77 21.12 -0.23
C VAL A 387 -34.50 21.33 -1.53
N GLU A 388 -35.56 20.55 -1.73
CA GLU A 388 -36.38 20.69 -2.92
C GLU A 388 -36.86 22.13 -3.05
N ALA A 389 -36.94 22.61 -4.28
CA ALA A 389 -37.60 23.87 -4.56
C ALA A 389 -39.09 23.66 -4.27
N GLY A 390 -39.48 23.79 -3.00
CA GLY A 390 -40.88 23.88 -2.63
C GLY A 390 -41.49 24.94 -3.54
N GLU A 391 -42.47 24.53 -4.35
CA GLU A 391 -43.24 25.44 -5.19
C GLU A 391 -43.65 26.59 -4.29
N ARG A 392 -42.98 27.74 -4.41
CA ARG A 392 -43.38 28.94 -3.69
C ARG A 392 -44.76 29.24 -4.22
N ARG A 393 -45.79 28.78 -3.52
CA ARG A 393 -47.17 29.19 -3.73
C ARG A 393 -47.11 30.71 -3.66
N ARG A 394 -47.20 31.33 -4.84
CA ARG A 394 -47.41 32.77 -4.98
C ARG A 394 -48.71 33.05 -4.22
N GLN A 395 -48.59 33.52 -2.99
CA GLN A 395 -49.68 34.15 -2.24
C GLN A 395 -49.50 35.66 -2.35
#